data_AF-A0AAN1KLH8-F1
#
_entry.id   AF-A0AAN1KLH8-F1
#
_cell.length_a   1.000
_cell.length_b   1.000
_cell.length_c   1.000
_cell.angle_alpha   90.00
_cell.angle_beta   90.00
_cell.angle_gamma   90.00
#
_symmetry.space_group_name_H-M   'P 1'
#
loop_
_entity.id
_entity.type
_entity.pdbx_description
1 polymer ?
#
loop_
_entity_poly.entity_id
_entity_poly.type
_entity_poly.pdbx_seq_one_letter_code
_entity_poly.pdbx_strand_id
1 'polypeptide(L)'
;MLKKLAFQIIPVQIFLFVFWFKNGFIDKVMGVLLGAVTPETAFAGDTWAGWKGYIVGTWDKSQVGHALLSPTFDFMFPILILLQCLPFILIIRSVLNLEFMTDRERPWLLYSAIASLFVAGCMAFTQTISGASDGQYLWQFMGFSMVAIIYIRNEQKR
;
A
#
# COMPACT_ATOMS: atom_id res chain seq x y z
N MET A 1 27.40 4.60 -18.94
CA MET A 1 26.61 3.35 -18.87
C MET A 1 25.20 3.51 -18.28
N LEU A 2 24.68 4.75 -18.08
CA LEU A 2 23.30 4.99 -17.62
C LEU A 2 22.20 4.66 -18.65
N LYS A 3 22.52 4.44 -19.93
CA LYS A 3 21.52 4.19 -20.99
C LYS A 3 20.69 2.90 -20.82
N LYS A 4 20.94 2.10 -19.77
CA LYS A 4 20.31 0.80 -19.54
C LYS A 4 19.26 0.78 -18.42
N LEU A 5 18.92 1.91 -17.81
CA LEU A 5 17.90 1.98 -16.76
C LEU A 5 16.62 2.62 -17.28
N ALA A 6 15.47 2.05 -16.91
CA ALA A 6 14.15 2.56 -17.26
C ALA A 6 13.77 3.77 -16.36
N PHE A 7 14.44 4.91 -16.56
CA PHE A 7 14.28 6.12 -15.75
C PHE A 7 12.86 6.70 -15.71
N GLN A 8 12.01 6.34 -16.67
CA GLN A 8 10.62 6.77 -16.71
C GLN A 8 9.77 6.08 -15.61
N ILE A 9 10.19 4.88 -15.19
CA ILE A 9 9.44 4.05 -14.22
C ILE A 9 10.01 4.20 -12.81
N ILE A 10 11.33 4.40 -12.69
CA ILE A 10 12.06 4.42 -11.41
C ILE A 10 11.48 5.42 -10.39
N PRO A 11 11.23 6.70 -10.72
CA PRO A 11 10.74 7.66 -9.73
C PRO A 11 9.41 7.24 -9.11
N VAL A 12 8.44 6.84 -9.93
CA VAL A 12 7.10 6.42 -9.46
C VAL A 12 7.20 5.19 -8.58
N GLN A 13 8.04 4.22 -8.97
CA GLN A 13 8.22 2.98 -8.20
C GLN A 13 8.98 3.19 -6.88
N ILE A 14 9.91 4.15 -6.80
CA ILE A 14 10.51 4.54 -5.52
C ILE A 14 9.44 5.10 -4.57
N PHE A 15 8.55 5.97 -5.07
CA PHE A 15 7.46 6.50 -4.24
C PHE A 15 6.52 5.40 -3.74
N LEU A 16 6.09 4.49 -4.64
CA LEU A 16 5.25 3.36 -4.25
C LEU A 16 5.98 2.45 -3.23
N PHE A 17 7.27 2.19 -3.46
CA PHE A 17 8.09 1.38 -2.56
C PHE A 17 8.13 1.96 -1.15
N VAL A 18 8.55 3.23 -1.00
CA VAL A 18 8.69 3.87 0.31
C VAL A 18 7.35 3.92 1.03
N PHE A 19 6.27 4.22 0.30
CA PHE A 19 4.94 4.27 0.89
C PHE A 19 4.49 2.93 1.46
N TRP A 20 4.59 1.84 0.68
CA TRP A 20 4.16 0.51 1.13
C TRP A 20 5.11 -0.08 2.17
N PHE A 21 6.41 0.20 2.07
CA PHE A 21 7.37 -0.17 3.10
C PHE A 21 7.02 0.48 4.44
N LYS A 22 6.77 1.79 4.46
CA LYS A 22 6.40 2.51 5.67
C LYS A 22 5.04 2.05 6.20
N ASN A 23 3.98 2.18 5.40
CA ASN A 23 2.61 1.94 5.88
C ASN A 23 2.28 0.47 6.10
N GLY A 24 2.74 -0.40 5.21
CA GLY A 24 2.42 -1.83 5.22
C GLY A 24 3.34 -2.62 6.13
N PHE A 25 4.66 -2.41 6.03
CA PHE A 25 5.63 -3.21 6.76
C PHE A 25 6.03 -2.58 8.10
N ILE A 26 6.54 -1.34 8.11
CA ILE A 26 7.01 -0.71 9.34
C ILE A 26 5.87 -0.47 10.32
N ASP A 27 4.85 0.31 9.95
CA ASP A 27 3.83 0.71 10.91
C ASP A 27 2.90 -0.46 11.30
N LYS A 28 2.64 -1.38 10.38
CA LYS A 28 1.61 -2.42 10.54
C LYS A 28 2.16 -3.80 10.88
N VAL A 29 3.29 -4.23 10.30
CA VAL A 29 3.90 -5.51 10.70
C VAL A 29 4.76 -5.29 11.94
N MET A 30 5.75 -4.40 11.85
CA MET A 30 6.69 -4.18 12.95
C MET A 30 6.02 -3.48 14.13
N GLY A 31 5.21 -2.44 13.87
CA GLY A 31 4.50 -1.70 14.91
C GLY A 31 3.54 -2.56 15.73
N VAL A 32 2.70 -3.37 15.06
CA VAL A 32 1.77 -4.28 15.74
C VAL A 32 2.51 -5.38 16.47
N LEU A 33 3.57 -5.94 15.89
CA LEU A 33 4.39 -6.98 16.54
C LEU A 33 5.09 -6.43 17.79
N LEU A 34 5.69 -5.24 17.71
CA LEU A 34 6.31 -4.57 18.86
C LEU A 34 5.27 -4.26 19.95
N GLY A 35 4.08 -3.82 19.56
CA GLY A 35 2.96 -3.63 20.50
C GLY A 35 2.53 -4.90 21.23
N ALA A 36 2.75 -6.07 20.62
CA ALA A 36 2.45 -7.37 21.25
C ALA A 36 3.61 -7.90 22.11
N VAL A 37 4.87 -7.66 21.72
CA VAL A 37 6.05 -8.23 22.38
C VAL A 37 6.61 -7.30 23.48
N THR A 38 6.60 -5.99 23.25
CA THR A 38 7.15 -4.96 24.15
C THR A 38 6.21 -3.76 24.24
N PRO A 39 5.03 -3.92 24.87
CA PRO A 39 3.97 -2.90 24.87
C PRO A 39 4.40 -1.58 25.51
N GLU A 40 5.29 -1.61 26.51
CA GLU A 40 5.82 -0.44 27.21
C GLU A 40 6.69 0.49 26.37
N THR A 41 7.32 -0.01 25.30
CA THR A 41 8.17 0.78 24.39
C THR A 41 7.54 1.00 23.01
N ALA A 42 6.38 0.39 22.76
CA ALA A 42 5.72 0.50 21.47
C ALA A 42 5.06 1.88 21.27
N PHE A 43 5.17 2.44 20.07
CA PHE A 43 4.40 3.63 19.71
C PHE A 43 2.91 3.28 19.68
N ALA A 44 2.14 3.89 20.59
CA ALA A 44 0.73 3.55 20.80
C ALA A 44 -0.10 3.57 19.50
N GLY A 45 0.19 4.50 18.59
CA GLY A 45 -0.51 4.63 17.30
C GLY A 45 -0.30 3.44 16.35
N ASP A 46 0.85 2.77 16.44
CA ASP A 46 1.20 1.65 15.55
C ASP A 46 0.80 0.28 16.14
N THR A 47 0.27 0.26 17.36
CA THR A 47 -0.27 -0.96 17.97
C THR A 47 -1.60 -1.39 17.34
N TRP A 48 -2.02 -2.63 17.57
CA TRP A 48 -3.35 -3.09 17.15
C TRP A 48 -4.47 -2.18 17.67
N ALA A 49 -4.40 -1.79 18.95
CA ALA A 49 -5.39 -0.91 19.57
C ALA A 49 -5.34 0.50 18.97
N GLY A 50 -4.16 1.02 18.67
CA GLY A 50 -3.97 2.32 18.00
C GLY A 50 -4.59 2.33 16.61
N TRP A 51 -4.27 1.34 15.79
CA TRP A 51 -4.87 1.17 14.46
C TRP A 51 -6.38 0.96 14.53
N LYS A 52 -6.87 0.19 15.49
CA LYS A 52 -8.32 0.03 15.73
C LYS A 52 -8.98 1.36 16.04
N GLY A 53 -8.43 2.12 16.99
CA GLY A 53 -8.95 3.44 17.36
C GLY A 53 -8.98 4.40 16.17
N TYR A 54 -7.91 4.44 15.37
CA TYR A 54 -7.84 5.31 14.20
C TYR A 54 -8.80 4.88 13.08
N ILE A 55 -8.78 3.60 12.69
CA ILE A 55 -9.58 3.09 11.57
C ILE A 55 -11.07 3.06 11.92
N VAL A 56 -11.44 2.47 13.06
CA VAL A 56 -12.84 2.42 13.51
C VAL A 56 -13.36 3.82 13.82
N GLY A 57 -12.56 4.66 14.49
CA GLY A 57 -12.92 6.06 14.73
C GLY A 57 -13.12 6.88 13.45
N THR A 58 -12.48 6.47 12.34
CA THR A 58 -12.72 7.05 11.02
C THR A 58 -14.00 6.51 10.39
N TRP A 59 -14.26 5.21 10.50
CA TRP A 59 -15.48 4.58 10.00
C TRP A 59 -16.75 5.07 10.71
N ASP A 60 -16.65 5.31 12.02
CA ASP A 60 -17.75 5.74 12.88
C ASP A 60 -18.21 7.18 12.62
N LYS A 61 -17.51 7.94 11.76
CA LYS A 61 -17.98 9.24 11.26
C LYS A 61 -19.23 9.13 10.38
N SER A 62 -19.54 7.94 9.90
CA SER A 62 -20.73 7.63 9.10
C SER A 62 -21.52 6.51 9.76
N GLN A 63 -22.85 6.63 9.82
CA GLN A 63 -23.72 5.58 10.33
C GLN A 63 -23.58 4.28 9.53
N VAL A 64 -23.33 4.38 8.22
CA VAL A 64 -23.09 3.23 7.35
C VAL A 64 -21.75 2.58 7.66
N GLY A 65 -20.69 3.38 7.86
CA GLY A 65 -19.37 2.90 8.26
C GLY A 65 -19.42 2.19 9.62
N HIS A 66 -20.10 2.78 10.60
CA HIS A 66 -20.32 2.19 11.92
C HIS A 66 -21.04 0.84 11.84
N ALA A 67 -22.14 0.76 11.09
CA ALA A 67 -22.96 -0.45 11.03
C ALA A 67 -22.30 -1.60 10.24
N LEU A 68 -21.56 -1.28 9.16
CA LEU A 68 -21.06 -2.28 8.21
C LEU A 68 -19.56 -2.59 8.33
N LEU A 69 -18.73 -1.61 8.74
CA LEU A 69 -17.27 -1.75 8.74
C LEU A 69 -16.71 -1.93 10.15
N SER A 70 -17.18 -1.18 11.13
CA SER A 70 -16.64 -1.24 12.50
C SER A 70 -16.67 -2.65 13.14
N PRO A 71 -17.73 -3.47 12.98
CA PRO A 71 -17.77 -4.83 13.52
C PRO A 71 -16.79 -5.78 12.83
N THR A 72 -16.34 -5.47 11.62
CA THR A 72 -15.49 -6.35 10.82
C THR A 72 -14.01 -6.03 10.97
N PHE A 73 -13.65 -5.00 11.75
CA PHE A 73 -12.26 -4.54 11.91
C PHE A 73 -11.29 -5.67 12.22
N ASP A 74 -11.54 -6.47 13.27
CA ASP A 74 -10.57 -7.48 13.72
C ASP A 74 -10.36 -8.60 12.69
N PHE A 75 -11.31 -8.78 11.77
CA PHE A 75 -11.19 -9.70 10.63
C PHE A 75 -10.50 -9.04 9.43
N MET A 76 -10.88 -7.80 9.08
CA MET A 76 -10.36 -7.09 7.91
C MET A 76 -8.93 -6.58 8.11
N PHE A 77 -8.54 -6.26 9.34
CA PHE A 77 -7.26 -5.61 9.61
C PHE A 77 -6.05 -6.51 9.27
N PRO A 78 -5.98 -7.80 9.66
CA PRO A 78 -4.93 -8.71 9.19
C PRO A 78 -4.86 -8.83 7.67
N ILE A 79 -6.02 -8.91 7.02
CA ILE A 79 -6.11 -8.99 5.55
C ILE A 79 -5.50 -7.72 4.94
N LEU A 80 -5.83 -6.55 5.50
CA LEU A 80 -5.28 -5.28 5.08
C LEU A 80 -3.75 -5.24 5.25
N ILE A 81 -3.20 -5.74 6.37
CA ILE A 81 -1.74 -5.81 6.58
C ILE A 81 -1.08 -6.63 5.46
N LEU A 82 -1.59 -7.84 5.20
CA LEU A 82 -1.07 -8.72 4.15
C LEU A 82 -1.13 -8.06 2.77
N LEU A 83 -2.28 -7.44 2.47
CA LEU A 83 -2.49 -6.72 1.22
C LEU A 83 -1.53 -5.54 1.07
N GLN A 84 -1.30 -4.74 2.12
CA GLN A 84 -0.36 -3.61 2.06
C GLN A 84 1.11 -4.04 1.95
N CYS A 85 1.46 -5.23 2.43
CA CYS A 85 2.81 -5.79 2.26
C CYS A 85 3.06 -6.32 0.84
N LEU A 86 2.01 -6.74 0.13
CA LEU A 86 2.15 -7.38 -1.18
C LEU A 86 2.85 -6.48 -2.22
N PRO A 87 2.46 -5.21 -2.44
CA PRO A 87 3.16 -4.32 -3.38
C PRO A 87 4.64 -4.18 -3.04
N PHE A 88 4.97 -4.03 -1.75
CA PHE A 88 6.34 -3.90 -1.27
C PHE A 88 7.18 -5.15 -1.60
N ILE A 89 6.67 -6.35 -1.30
CA ILE A 89 7.34 -7.62 -1.59
C ILE A 89 7.55 -7.80 -3.10
N LEU A 90 6.56 -7.43 -3.91
CA LEU A 90 6.64 -7.53 -5.37
C LEU A 90 7.67 -6.55 -5.95
N ILE A 91 7.81 -5.35 -5.38
CA ILE A 91 8.88 -4.41 -5.79
C ILE A 91 10.25 -4.97 -5.42
N ILE A 92 10.45 -5.54 -4.24
CA ILE A 92 11.72 -6.20 -3.89
C ILE A 92 12.05 -7.31 -4.89
N ARG A 93 11.08 -8.17 -5.18
CA ARG A 93 11.25 -9.25 -6.17
C ARG A 93 11.61 -8.71 -7.55
N SER A 94 11.01 -7.60 -7.96
CA SER A 94 11.33 -6.91 -9.21
C SER A 94 12.76 -6.36 -9.24
N VAL A 95 13.25 -5.77 -8.13
CA VAL A 95 14.64 -5.32 -7.98
C VAL A 95 15.62 -6.49 -8.11
N LEU A 96 15.35 -7.60 -7.41
CA LEU A 96 16.19 -8.80 -7.46
C LEU A 96 16.25 -9.41 -8.87
N ASN A 97 15.16 -9.31 -9.63
CA ASN A 97 15.09 -9.75 -11.02
C ASN A 97 15.59 -8.72 -12.04
N LEU A 98 16.11 -7.58 -11.57
CA LEU A 98 16.67 -6.52 -12.40
C LEU A 98 15.69 -5.97 -13.46
N GLU A 99 14.39 -5.94 -13.17
CA GLU A 99 13.36 -5.50 -14.12
C GLU A 99 13.39 -3.98 -14.40
N PHE A 100 14.16 -3.22 -13.63
CA PHE A 100 14.40 -1.79 -13.86
C PHE A 100 15.39 -1.53 -15.01
N MET A 101 15.95 -2.57 -15.62
CA MET A 101 16.81 -2.47 -16.79
C MET A 101 15.99 -2.27 -18.08
N THR A 102 16.58 -1.68 -19.12
CA THR A 102 16.02 -1.62 -20.47
C THR A 102 15.96 -3.01 -21.09
N ASP A 103 15.03 -3.22 -22.03
CA ASP A 103 14.90 -4.47 -22.82
C ASP A 103 14.68 -5.74 -21.98
N ARG A 104 14.04 -5.59 -20.81
CA ARG A 104 13.66 -6.69 -19.93
C ARG A 104 12.15 -6.76 -19.79
N GLU A 105 11.64 -7.98 -19.69
CA GLU A 105 10.28 -8.18 -19.20
C GLU A 105 10.17 -7.74 -17.74
N ARG A 106 9.02 -7.17 -17.38
CA ARG A 106 8.79 -6.55 -16.07
C ARG A 106 7.52 -7.08 -15.38
N PRO A 107 7.28 -8.40 -15.35
CA PRO A 107 6.06 -8.96 -14.76
C PRO A 107 5.90 -8.56 -13.28
N TRP A 108 6.96 -8.62 -12.47
CA TRP A 108 6.84 -8.33 -11.04
C TRP A 108 6.59 -6.86 -10.75
N LEU A 109 7.17 -5.96 -11.55
CA LEU A 109 6.93 -4.52 -11.49
C LEU A 109 5.51 -4.15 -11.90
N LEU A 110 4.96 -4.87 -12.90
CA LEU A 110 3.56 -4.70 -13.30
C LEU A 110 2.63 -5.21 -12.20
N TYR A 111 2.91 -6.39 -11.64
CA TYR A 111 2.11 -6.94 -10.54
C TYR A 111 2.18 -6.07 -9.29
N SER A 112 3.32 -5.46 -8.98
CA SER A 112 3.43 -4.54 -7.85
C SER A 112 2.57 -3.28 -8.04
N ALA A 113 2.57 -2.72 -9.25
CA ALA A 113 1.75 -1.56 -9.57
C ALA A 113 0.25 -1.89 -9.55
N ILE A 114 -0.15 -3.07 -10.04
CA ILE A 114 -1.54 -3.56 -9.97
C ILE A 114 -1.94 -3.81 -8.52
N ALA A 115 -1.09 -4.46 -7.72
CA ALA A 115 -1.35 -4.68 -6.30
C ALA A 115 -1.50 -3.35 -5.57
N SER A 116 -0.61 -2.38 -5.83
CA SER A 116 -0.69 -1.03 -5.27
C SER A 116 -2.02 -0.36 -5.60
N LEU A 117 -2.45 -0.42 -6.86
CA LEU A 117 -3.74 0.13 -7.31
C LEU A 117 -4.91 -0.55 -6.60
N PHE A 118 -4.90 -1.88 -6.51
CA PHE A 118 -5.95 -2.66 -5.87
C PHE A 118 -6.09 -2.32 -4.39
N VAL A 119 -4.97 -2.32 -3.65
CA VAL A 119 -4.96 -2.04 -2.21
C VAL A 119 -5.40 -0.60 -1.92
N ALA A 120 -4.89 0.37 -2.69
CA ALA A 120 -5.33 1.75 -2.57
C ALA A 120 -6.84 1.89 -2.88
N GLY A 121 -7.34 1.16 -3.87
CA GLY A 121 -8.77 1.11 -4.21
C GLY A 121 -9.64 0.54 -3.08
N CYS A 122 -9.22 -0.57 -2.46
CA CYS A 122 -9.92 -1.15 -1.30
C CYS A 122 -9.97 -0.16 -0.13
N MET A 123 -8.84 0.49 0.18
CA MET A 123 -8.80 1.51 1.22
C MET A 123 -9.71 2.68 0.87
N ALA A 124 -9.63 3.20 -0.36
CA ALA A 124 -10.44 4.33 -0.82
C ALA A 124 -11.94 4.02 -0.76
N PHE A 125 -12.33 2.78 -1.08
CA PHE A 125 -13.71 2.32 -0.95
C PHE A 125 -14.21 2.39 0.49
N THR A 126 -13.45 1.86 1.45
CA THR A 126 -13.84 1.93 2.88
C THR A 126 -13.93 3.38 3.37
N GLN A 127 -12.97 4.24 2.99
CA GLN A 127 -12.95 5.65 3.34
C GLN A 127 -14.13 6.43 2.74
N THR A 128 -14.52 6.08 1.50
CA THR A 128 -15.65 6.68 0.80
C THR A 128 -16.97 6.30 1.47
N ILE A 129 -17.16 5.03 1.83
CA ILE A 129 -18.35 4.58 2.59
C ILE A 129 -18.44 5.28 3.94
N SER A 130 -17.31 5.49 4.60
CA SER A 130 -17.26 6.18 5.89
C SER A 130 -17.36 7.70 5.79
N GLY A 131 -17.41 8.29 4.59
CA GLY A 131 -17.43 9.75 4.41
C GLY A 131 -16.18 10.45 4.97
N ALA A 132 -15.04 9.75 5.00
CA ALA A 132 -13.83 10.23 5.64
C ALA A 132 -12.95 11.10 4.72
N SER A 133 -12.34 12.14 5.27
CA SER A 133 -11.46 13.08 4.55
C SER A 133 -10.15 12.47 4.06
N ASP A 134 -9.73 11.34 4.62
CA ASP A 134 -8.46 10.68 4.35
C ASP A 134 -8.41 9.99 2.96
N GLY A 135 -9.46 10.10 2.15
CA GLY A 135 -9.46 9.56 0.78
C GLY A 135 -8.50 10.25 -0.19
N GLN A 136 -8.10 11.51 0.05
CA GLN A 136 -7.37 12.32 -0.94
C GLN A 136 -6.01 11.70 -1.32
N TYR A 137 -5.22 11.25 -0.35
CA TYR A 137 -3.93 10.63 -0.66
C TYR A 137 -4.11 9.29 -1.39
N LEU A 138 -5.18 8.53 -1.08
CA LEU A 138 -5.47 7.25 -1.73
C LEU A 138 -5.77 7.45 -3.22
N TRP A 139 -6.50 8.50 -3.58
CA TRP A 139 -6.70 8.87 -4.99
C TRP A 139 -5.39 9.18 -5.71
N GLN A 140 -4.46 9.88 -5.04
CA GLN A 140 -3.13 10.15 -5.59
C GLN A 140 -2.34 8.86 -5.79
N PHE A 141 -2.37 7.92 -4.84
CA PHE A 141 -1.72 6.62 -4.96
C PHE A 141 -2.30 5.75 -6.07
N MET A 142 -3.63 5.76 -6.24
CA MET A 142 -4.27 5.12 -7.38
C MET A 142 -3.77 5.75 -8.69
N GLY A 143 -3.68 7.09 -8.75
CA GLY A 143 -3.10 7.84 -9.86
C GLY A 143 -1.67 7.41 -10.19
N PHE A 144 -0.77 7.39 -9.20
CA PHE A 144 0.61 6.95 -9.38
C PHE A 144 0.69 5.49 -9.84
N SER A 145 -0.16 4.62 -9.31
CA SER A 145 -0.20 3.21 -9.70
C SER A 145 -0.65 3.04 -11.16
N MET A 146 -1.65 3.79 -11.61
CA MET A 146 -2.08 3.81 -13.01
C MET A 146 -0.97 4.33 -13.94
N VAL A 147 -0.30 5.42 -13.55
CA VAL A 147 0.84 5.97 -14.29
C VAL A 147 1.95 4.93 -14.41
N ALA A 148 2.31 4.25 -13.32
CA ALA A 148 3.30 3.17 -13.34
C ALA A 148 2.89 2.06 -14.32
N ILE A 149 1.64 1.59 -14.28
CA ILE A 149 1.13 0.55 -15.19
C ILE A 149 1.26 0.99 -16.66
N ILE A 150 0.87 2.22 -16.99
CA ILE A 150 0.95 2.76 -18.35
C ILE A 150 2.41 2.79 -18.84
N TYR A 151 3.34 3.31 -18.02
CA TYR A 151 4.76 3.37 -18.40
C TYR A 151 5.36 1.98 -18.57
N ILE A 152 5.09 1.05 -17.64
CA ILE A 152 5.59 -0.33 -17.73
C ILE A 152 5.10 -1.00 -19.00
N ARG A 153 3.80 -0.87 -19.32
CA ARG A 153 3.21 -1.46 -20.53
C ARG A 153 3.73 -0.82 -21.82
N ASN A 154 3.95 0.49 -21.84
CA ASN A 154 4.50 1.17 -23.02
C ASN A 154 5.95 0.75 -23.28
N GLU A 155 6.76 0.60 -22.23
CA GLU A 155 8.15 0.12 -22.31
C GLU A 155 8.26 -1.40 -22.58
N GLN A 156 7.17 -2.16 -22.48
CA GLN A 156 7.12 -3.57 -22.93
C GLN A 156 6.74 -3.71 -24.41
N LYS A 157 6.15 -2.67 -25.01
CA LYS A 157 5.77 -2.65 -26.44
C LYS A 157 6.89 -2.15 -27.35
N ARG A 158 7.94 -1.57 -26.77
CA ARG A 158 9.16 -1.13 -27.45
C ARG A 158 10.19 -2.25 -27.43
#